data_AF-A0A933DQL9-F1
#
_entry.id   AF-A0A933DQL9-F1
#
_cell.length_a   1.000
_cell.length_b   1.000
_cell.length_c   1.000
_cell.angle_alpha   90.00
_cell.angle_beta   90.00
_cell.angle_gamma   90.00
#
_symmetry.space_group_name_H-M   'P 1'
#
loop_
_entity.id
_entity.type
_entity.pdbx_description
1 polymer ?
#
loop_
_entity_poly.entity_id
_entity_poly.type
_entity_poly.pdbx_seq_one_letter_code
_entity_poly.pdbx_strand_id
1 'polypeptide(L)'
;MISDIIFTPGDIVRVHQKIKEGDKMRIQVFEGTVLAVKGRGNDKIFTVQKMVGEIGVEKIWPIYSPNIEKVEIKEKPKRKVRRSKLYNLRVPKK
;
A
#
# COMPACT_ATOMS: atom_id res chain seq x y z
N MET A 1 -10.88 8.28 4.66
CA MET A 1 -11.10 6.90 5.14
C MET A 1 -11.59 6.11 3.96
N ILE A 2 -11.07 4.91 3.74
CA ILE A 2 -11.50 4.05 2.65
C ILE A 2 -12.42 2.99 3.26
N SER A 3 -13.60 2.80 2.67
CA SER A 3 -14.58 1.82 3.17
C SER A 3 -14.30 0.41 2.69
N ASP A 4 -13.73 0.27 1.49
CA ASP A 4 -13.64 -1.00 0.78
C ASP A 4 -12.28 -1.24 0.11
N ILE A 5 -11.91 -2.52 0.00
CA ILE A 5 -10.73 -2.95 -0.75
C ILE A 5 -11.08 -3.00 -2.23
N ILE A 6 -10.55 -2.07 -3.01
CA ILE A 6 -10.66 -2.10 -4.48
C ILE A 6 -9.46 -2.78 -5.18
N PHE A 7 -8.40 -3.10 -4.42
CA PHE A 7 -7.11 -3.58 -4.93
C PHE A 7 -6.70 -4.93 -4.34
N THR A 8 -5.79 -5.62 -4.99
CA THR A 8 -5.29 -6.95 -4.60
C THR A 8 -3.76 -6.98 -4.52
N PRO A 9 -3.17 -7.97 -3.82
CA PRO A 9 -1.72 -8.15 -3.82
C PRO A 9 -1.16 -8.23 -5.26
N GLY A 10 -0.21 -7.36 -5.57
CA GLY A 10 0.39 -7.19 -6.90
C GLY A 10 -0.02 -5.93 -7.64
N ASP A 11 -1.12 -5.29 -7.25
CA ASP A 11 -1.51 -4.00 -7.82
C ASP A 11 -0.53 -2.90 -7.38
N ILE A 12 -0.23 -1.96 -8.27
CA ILE A 12 0.49 -0.74 -7.96
C ILE A 12 -0.54 0.32 -7.56
N VAL A 13 -0.40 0.84 -6.34
CA VAL A 13 -1.35 1.78 -5.76
C VAL A 13 -0.67 3.09 -5.35
N ARG A 14 -1.44 4.17 -5.37
CA ARG A 14 -1.10 5.46 -4.78
C ARG A 14 -1.89 5.66 -3.50
N VAL A 15 -1.19 5.67 -2.36
CA VAL A 15 -1.79 5.93 -1.05
C VAL A 15 -1.63 7.41 -0.72
N HIS A 16 -2.73 8.14 -0.63
CA HIS A 16 -2.74 9.56 -0.25
C HIS A 16 -2.83 9.65 1.28
N GLN A 17 -1.69 9.86 1.93
CA GLN A 17 -1.58 9.94 3.38
C GLN A 17 -1.56 11.40 3.83
N LYS A 18 -2.44 11.74 4.77
CA LYS A 18 -2.40 13.01 5.50
C LYS A 18 -1.27 12.96 6.53
N ILE A 19 -0.38 13.95 6.47
CA ILE A 19 0.72 14.12 7.42
C ILE A 19 0.57 15.50 8.05
N LYS A 20 0.60 15.54 9.38
CA LYS A 20 0.58 16.77 10.18
C LYS A 20 2.02 17.13 10.55
N GLU A 21 2.46 18.31 10.15
CA GLU A 21 3.76 18.89 10.49
C GLU A 21 3.50 20.22 11.23
N GLY A 22 3.53 20.16 12.57
CA GLY A 22 3.08 21.28 13.41
C GLY A 22 1.60 21.58 13.19
N ASP A 23 1.27 22.82 12.81
CA ASP A 23 -0.11 23.25 12.55
C ASP A 23 -0.55 23.04 11.09
N LYS A 24 0.37 22.67 10.19
CA LYS A 24 0.05 22.47 8.77
C LYS A 24 -0.21 21.00 8.47
N MET A 25 -1.20 20.75 7.63
CA MET A 25 -1.48 19.43 7.06
C MET A 25 -1.07 19.40 5.59
N ARG A 26 -0.39 18.34 5.18
CA ARG A 26 -0.10 18.05 3.77
C ARG A 26 -0.47 16.62 3.41
N ILE A 27 -0.78 16.41 2.14
CA ILE A 27 -1.01 15.07 1.59
C ILE A 27 0.31 14.60 0.97
N GLN A 28 0.87 13.52 1.51
CA GLN A 28 1.99 12.81 0.90
C GLN A 28 1.46 11.59 0.16
N VAL A 29 1.88 11.44 -1.09
CA VAL A 29 1.53 10.27 -1.90
C VAL A 29 2.63 9.21 -1.77
N PHE A 30 2.23 8.00 -1.40
CA PHE A 30 3.10 6.83 -1.42
C PHE A 30 2.65 5.89 -2.55
N GLU A 31 3.42 5.86 -3.63
CA GLU A 31 3.19 4.97 -4.76
C GLU A 31 4.05 3.70 -4.60
N GLY A 32 3.44 2.53 -4.72
CA GLY A 32 4.15 1.26 -4.66
C GLY A 32 3.25 0.04 -4.87
N THR A 33 3.85 -1.14 -4.80
CA THR A 33 3.17 -2.42 -5.02
C THR A 33 2.55 -2.93 -3.73
N VAL A 34 1.28 -3.35 -3.78
CA VAL A 34 0.62 -4.02 -2.64
C VAL A 34 1.23 -5.40 -2.47
N LEU A 35 1.93 -5.62 -1.35
CA LEU A 35 2.53 -6.92 -1.04
C LEU A 35 1.53 -7.89 -0.44
N ALA A 36 0.65 -7.40 0.43
CA ALA A 36 -0.29 -8.22 1.17
C ALA A 36 -1.46 -7.39 1.66
N VAL A 37 -2.62 -8.03 1.74
CA VAL A 37 -3.79 -7.55 2.46
C VAL A 37 -4.13 -8.61 3.49
N LYS A 38 -4.22 -8.25 4.77
CA LYS A 38 -4.46 -9.20 5.88
C LYS A 38 -5.44 -8.62 6.89
N GLY A 39 -5.97 -9.48 7.77
CA GLY A 39 -6.99 -9.11 8.75
C GLY A 39 -8.42 -9.34 8.24
N ARG A 40 -9.39 -9.08 9.11
CA ARG A 40 -10.83 -9.26 8.86
C ARG A 40 -11.60 -8.05 9.40
N GLY A 41 -12.76 -7.77 8.82
CA GLY A 41 -13.59 -6.63 9.24
C GLY A 41 -12.80 -5.32 9.28
N ASN A 42 -12.91 -4.62 10.41
CA ASN A 42 -12.28 -3.31 10.65
C ASN A 42 -10.76 -3.37 10.88
N ASP A 43 -10.21 -4.56 11.21
CA ASP A 43 -8.78 -4.77 11.44
C ASP A 43 -8.03 -5.13 10.16
N LYS A 44 -8.66 -4.96 8.99
CA LYS A 44 -7.98 -5.16 7.72
C LYS A 44 -6.88 -4.12 7.54
N ILE A 45 -5.69 -4.62 7.23
CA ILE A 45 -4.52 -3.81 6.93
C ILE A 45 -3.90 -4.27 5.60
N PHE A 46 -3.23 -3.36 4.93
CA PHE A 46 -2.52 -3.63 3.69
C PHE A 46 -1.09 -3.11 3.79
N THR A 47 -0.19 -3.77 3.07
CA THR A 47 1.24 -3.47 3.03
C THR A 47 1.60 -3.06 1.61
N VAL A 48 2.22 -1.90 1.44
CA VAL A 48 2.72 -1.42 0.15
C VAL A 48 4.22 -1.24 0.25
N GLN A 49 4.93 -1.70 -0.78
CA GLN A 49 6.37 -1.58 -0.92
C GLN A 49 6.72 -0.71 -2.12
N LYS A 50 7.73 0.13 -1.95
CA LYS A 50 8.39 0.83 -3.06
C LYS A 50 9.90 0.77 -2.91
N MET A 51 10.62 0.81 -4.02
CA MET A 51 12.07 0.99 -4.00
C MET A 51 12.39 2.48 -3.96
N VAL A 52 13.31 2.88 -3.08
CA VAL A 52 13.89 4.23 -3.03
C VAL A 52 15.39 4.06 -3.19
N GLY A 53 15.88 4.29 -4.41
CA GLY A 53 17.22 3.84 -4.79
C GLY A 53 17.31 2.32 -4.64
N GLU A 54 18.27 1.86 -3.84
CA GLU A 54 18.51 0.44 -3.56
C GLU A 54 17.77 -0.08 -2.33
N ILE A 55 17.07 0.80 -1.60
CA ILE A 55 16.40 0.44 -0.35
C ILE A 55 14.91 0.19 -0.60
N GLY A 56 14.45 -1.01 -0.24
CA GLY A 56 13.04 -1.34 -0.21
C GLY A 56 12.34 -0.73 1.00
N VAL A 57 11.45 0.23 0.78
CA VAL A 57 10.66 0.86 1.84
C VAL A 57 9.26 0.27 1.85
N GLU A 58 8.87 -0.28 3.00
CA GLU A 58 7.51 -0.78 3.23
C GLU A 58 6.74 0.16 4.16
N LYS A 59 5.47 0.36 3.85
CA LYS A 59 4.52 1.00 4.75
C LYS A 59 3.27 0.13 4.88
N ILE A 60 2.72 0.11 6.09
CA ILE A 60 1.54 -0.68 6.46
C ILE A 60 0.47 0.29 6.92
N TRP A 61 -0.75 0.09 6.43
CA TRP A 61 -1.89 0.92 6.79
C TRP A 61 -3.12 0.09 7.12
N PRO A 62 -3.88 0.47 8.16
CA PRO A 62 -5.27 0.06 8.29
C PRO A 62 -6.13 0.66 7.18
N ILE A 63 -7.05 -0.11 6.63
CA ILE A 63 -7.98 0.34 5.58
C ILE A 63 -8.84 1.50 6.07
N TYR A 64 -9.30 1.38 7.31
CA TYR A 64 -10.18 2.33 7.97
C TYR A 64 -9.40 3.46 8.69
N SER A 65 -8.14 3.70 8.32
CA SER A 65 -7.37 4.78 8.94
C SER A 65 -7.94 6.16 8.53
N PRO A 66 -8.13 7.08 9.49
CA PRO A 66 -8.54 8.46 9.19
C PRO A 66 -7.44 9.26 8.49
N ASN A 67 -6.19 8.82 8.62
CA ASN A 67 -5.02 9.46 8.03
C ASN A 67 -4.88 9.16 6.53
N ILE A 68 -5.72 8.29 5.97
CA ILE A 68 -5.73 7.99 4.55
C ILE A 68 -6.91 8.71 3.91
N GLU A 69 -6.59 9.58 2.96
CA GLU A 69 -7.60 10.31 2.21
C GLU A 69 -8.24 9.42 1.16
N LYS A 70 -7.40 8.81 0.31
CA LYS A 70 -7.81 7.88 -0.74
C LYS A 70 -6.68 6.93 -1.13
N VAL A 71 -7.03 5.82 -1.78
CA VAL A 71 -6.10 4.94 -2.45
C VAL A 71 -6.58 4.75 -3.89
N GLU A 72 -5.68 4.94 -4.84
CA GLU A 72 -5.95 4.78 -6.27
C GLU A 72 -5.12 3.64 -6.83
N ILE A 73 -5.70 2.84 -7.73
CA ILE A 73 -4.96 1.83 -8.48
C ILE A 73 -4.35 2.51 -9.70
N LYS A 74 -3.02 2.49 -9.79
CA LYS A 74 -2.29 3.02 -10.94
C LYS A 74 -2.14 1.96 -12.03
N GLU A 75 -1.79 0.75 -11.63
CA GLU A 75 -1.52 -0.34 -12.57
C GLU A 75 -1.88 -1.69 -11.93
N LYS A 76 -2.47 -2.58 -12.75
CA LYS A 76 -2.69 -3.99 -12.39
C LYS A 76 -1.58 -4.86 -12.97
N PRO A 77 -1.15 -5.92 -12.29
CA PRO A 77 -0.06 -6.74 -12.78
C PRO A 77 -0.44 -7.45 -14.08
N LYS A 78 0.49 -7.49 -15.05
CA LYS A 78 0.31 -8.16 -16.35
C LYS A 78 -0.04 -9.65 -16.24
N ARG A 79 0.36 -10.29 -15.14
CA ARG A 79 0.06 -11.70 -14.85
C ARG A 79 -0.69 -11.79 -13.54
N LYS A 80 -1.65 -12.71 -13.49
CA LYS A 80 -2.37 -13.01 -12.25
C LYS A 80 -1.39 -13.44 -11.17
N VAL A 81 -1.39 -12.70 -10.07
CA VAL A 81 -0.62 -13.09 -8.89
C VAL A 81 -1.25 -14.33 -8.28
N ARG A 82 -0.41 -15.35 -8.05
CA ARG A 82 -0.85 -16.65 -7.51
C ARG A 82 -0.75 -16.73 -5.98
N ARG A 83 0.00 -15.82 -5.35
CA ARG A 83 0.21 -15.81 -3.89
C ARG A 83 -0.62 -14.72 -3.25
N SER A 84 -1.25 -15.02 -2.11
CA SER A 84 -1.95 -14.01 -1.31
C SER A 84 -1.02 -13.01 -0.63
N LYS A 85 0.28 -13.33 -0.51
CA LYS A 85 1.34 -12.47 0.05
C LYS A 85 2.58 -12.56 -0.82
N LEU A 86 3.07 -11.42 -1.28
CA LEU A 86 4.21 -11.29 -2.19
C LEU A 86 5.54 -11.02 -1.46
N TYR A 87 5.75 -11.61 -0.28
CA TYR A 87 6.98 -11.38 0.49
C TYR A 87 8.25 -11.86 -0.21
N ASN A 88 8.12 -12.68 -1.26
CA ASN A 88 9.23 -13.03 -2.14
C ASN A 88 9.81 -11.83 -2.90
N LEU A 89 9.11 -10.68 -2.96
CA LEU A 89 9.62 -9.44 -3.53
C LEU A 89 10.58 -8.69 -2.59
N ARG A 90 10.66 -9.08 -1.31
CA ARG A 90 11.62 -8.50 -0.34
C ARG A 90 13.05 -8.96 -0.58
N VAL A 91 13.20 -10.16 -1.14
CA VAL A 91 14.51 -10.72 -1.43
C VAL A 91 14.94 -10.16 -2.78
N PRO A 92 16.16 -9.57 -2.89
CA PRO A 92 16.68 -9.16 -4.18
C PRO A 92 16.70 -10.37 -5.12
N LYS A 93 16.22 -10.19 -6.35
CA LYS A 93 16.35 -11.23 -7.37
C LYS A 93 17.85 -11.38 -7.64
N LYS A 94 18.38 -12.59 -7.38
CA LYS A 94 19.72 -12.99 -7.83
C LYS A 94 19.84 -12.83 -9.34
#